data_AF-A0A1Q7WDS0-F1
#
_entry.id   AF-A0A1Q7WDS0-F1
#
_cell.length_a   1.000
_cell.length_b   1.000
_cell.length_c   1.000
_cell.angle_alpha   90.00
_cell.angle_beta   90.00
_cell.angle_gamma   90.00
#
_symmetry.space_group_name_H-M   'P 1'
#
loop_
_entity.id
_entity.type
_entity.pdbx_description
1 polymer ?
#
loop_
_entity_poly.entity_id
_entity_poly.type
_entity_poly.pdbx_seq_one_letter_code
_entity_poly.pdbx_strand_id
1 'polypeptide(L)'
;MNGPGNVDEPDEPNPWCYGPPHTLSHVTENIAGTDGVYAITASEHPDGSGRSITMEINLDDTTEEELRNRMDTYSIWLEPPFASHYGGITECVIADRTLQLRLTSDAADSLRVGPLFQFHLALDNDQLALLRRGLRRVLSFGRGDQWPSRLEL
;
A
#
# COMPACT_ATOMS: atom_id res chain seq x y z
N MET A 1 -27.34 -32.16 21.64
CA MET A 1 -27.21 -31.57 20.29
C MET A 1 -25.87 -30.87 20.25
N ASN A 2 -24.87 -31.49 19.63
CA ASN A 2 -23.59 -30.86 19.39
C ASN A 2 -23.74 -30.04 18.10
N GLY A 3 -23.64 -28.71 18.20
CA GLY A 3 -23.57 -27.84 17.03
C GLY A 3 -22.32 -28.16 16.21
N PRO A 4 -22.32 -27.92 14.89
CA PRO A 4 -21.13 -28.11 14.10
C PRO A 4 -20.08 -27.13 14.64
N GLY A 5 -18.95 -27.66 15.10
CA GLY A 5 -17.79 -26.83 15.38
C GLY A 5 -17.44 -26.12 14.08
N ASN A 6 -17.40 -24.78 14.13
CA ASN A 6 -16.63 -24.04 13.16
C ASN A 6 -15.22 -24.62 13.25
N VAL A 7 -14.86 -25.41 12.25
CA VAL A 7 -13.47 -25.68 11.95
C VAL A 7 -12.92 -24.31 11.57
N ASP A 8 -12.18 -23.68 12.49
CA ASP A 8 -11.31 -22.57 12.13
C ASP A 8 -10.47 -23.06 10.95
N GLU A 9 -10.78 -22.56 9.75
CA GLU A 9 -9.90 -22.78 8.60
C GLU A 9 -8.51 -22.31 9.05
N PRO A 10 -7.45 -23.10 8.80
CA PRO A 10 -6.12 -22.68 9.17
C PRO A 10 -5.88 -21.33 8.51
N ASP A 11 -5.68 -20.31 9.35
CA ASP A 11 -5.41 -18.93 8.97
C ASP A 11 -4.32 -18.95 7.90
N GLU A 12 -4.72 -18.81 6.63
CA GLU A 12 -3.81 -19.05 5.53
C GLU A 12 -2.62 -18.09 5.69
N PRO A 13 -1.39 -18.62 5.59
CA PRO A 13 -0.20 -17.82 5.84
C PRO A 13 -0.16 -16.60 4.92
N ASN A 14 -0.04 -15.39 5.49
CA ASN A 14 -0.06 -14.15 4.71
C ASN A 14 1.00 -14.23 3.57
N PRO A 15 0.59 -14.20 2.29
CA PRO A 15 1.49 -14.40 1.14
C PRO A 15 2.58 -13.33 1.06
N TRP A 16 2.43 -12.20 1.75
CA TRP A 16 3.44 -11.15 1.82
C TRP A 16 4.61 -11.46 2.76
N CYS A 17 4.47 -12.45 3.66
CA CYS A 17 5.43 -12.74 4.73
C CYS A 17 6.47 -13.83 4.40
N TYR A 18 6.42 -14.44 3.21
CA TYR A 18 7.27 -15.58 2.87
C TYR A 18 8.26 -15.28 1.75
N GLY A 19 9.52 -15.70 1.94
CA GLY A 19 10.53 -15.68 0.88
C GLY A 19 11.28 -14.35 0.72
N PRO A 20 12.05 -14.18 -0.37
CA PRO A 20 12.77 -12.94 -0.67
C PRO A 20 11.80 -11.79 -0.96
N PRO A 21 12.28 -10.52 -1.02
CA PRO A 21 11.46 -9.38 -1.41
C PRO A 21 10.72 -9.63 -2.72
N HIS A 22 9.41 -9.38 -2.72
CA HIS A 22 8.57 -9.64 -3.89
C HIS A 22 8.94 -8.71 -5.03
N THR A 23 8.80 -9.19 -6.28
CA THR A 23 9.18 -8.41 -7.46
C THR A 23 7.97 -7.75 -8.08
N LEU A 24 7.94 -6.43 -8.08
CA LEU A 24 6.93 -5.63 -8.76
C LEU A 24 7.46 -5.26 -10.15
N SER A 25 6.72 -5.63 -11.20
CA SER A 25 7.14 -5.44 -12.59
C SER A 25 6.20 -4.54 -13.39
N HIS A 26 5.12 -4.05 -12.78
CA HIS A 26 4.19 -3.14 -13.45
C HIS A 26 3.63 -2.10 -12.48
N VAL A 27 3.39 -0.90 -12.99
CA VAL A 27 2.84 0.24 -12.26
C VAL A 27 1.76 0.90 -13.10
N THR A 28 0.58 1.06 -12.49
CA THR A 28 -0.54 1.78 -13.06
C THR A 28 -0.88 2.98 -12.19
N GLU A 29 -1.22 4.09 -12.85
CA GLU A 29 -1.77 5.28 -12.20
C GLU A 29 -3.25 5.34 -12.60
N ASN A 30 -4.13 5.34 -11.61
CA ASN A 30 -5.54 5.59 -11.82
C ASN A 30 -5.88 6.98 -11.31
N ILE A 31 -6.30 7.83 -12.22
CA ILE A 31 -6.89 9.13 -11.90
C ILE A 31 -8.37 8.94 -12.20
N ALA A 32 -9.13 8.49 -11.20
CA ALA A 32 -10.54 8.31 -11.39
C ALA A 32 -11.16 9.70 -11.59
N GLY A 33 -11.77 9.93 -12.75
CA GLY A 33 -12.31 11.22 -13.12
C GLY A 33 -13.39 11.69 -12.12
N THR A 34 -14.56 11.05 -12.15
CA THR A 34 -15.73 11.42 -11.32
C THR A 34 -15.78 10.77 -9.94
N ASP A 35 -14.98 9.74 -9.70
CA ASP A 35 -15.00 8.99 -8.42
C ASP A 35 -14.07 9.62 -7.36
N GLY A 36 -13.51 10.80 -7.64
CA GLY A 36 -12.81 11.60 -6.65
C GLY A 36 -11.54 10.93 -6.11
N VAL A 37 -10.90 10.02 -6.83
CA VAL A 37 -9.79 9.23 -6.29
C VAL A 37 -8.54 9.28 -7.17
N TYR A 38 -7.38 9.38 -6.53
CA TYR A 38 -6.09 9.13 -7.16
C TYR A 38 -5.44 7.89 -6.54
N ALA A 39 -5.05 6.92 -7.37
CA ALA A 39 -4.38 5.71 -6.94
C ALA A 39 -3.10 5.44 -7.75
N ILE A 40 -2.09 4.91 -7.08
CA ILE A 40 -0.90 4.31 -7.69
C ILE A 40 -0.85 2.84 -7.26
N THR A 41 -0.81 1.94 -8.24
CA THR A 41 -0.74 0.49 -7.99
C THR A 41 0.55 -0.05 -8.57
N ALA A 42 1.26 -0.85 -7.79
CA ALA A 42 2.42 -1.60 -8.25
C ALA A 42 2.14 -3.10 -8.07
N SER A 43 2.33 -3.87 -9.14
CA SER A 43 1.92 -5.28 -9.22
C SER A 43 3.06 -6.19 -9.69
N GLU A 44 2.99 -7.47 -9.31
CA GLU A 44 3.91 -8.50 -9.78
C GLU A 44 3.78 -8.77 -11.28
N HIS A 45 2.57 -8.64 -11.82
CA HIS A 45 2.28 -8.93 -13.22
C HIS A 45 1.49 -7.80 -13.89
N PRO A 46 1.75 -7.50 -15.19
CA PRO A 46 1.03 -6.46 -15.92
C PRO A 46 -0.45 -6.73 -16.15
N ASP A 47 -0.88 -7.99 -16.09
CA ASP A 47 -2.28 -8.40 -16.26
C ASP A 47 -3.10 -8.25 -14.95
N GLY A 48 -2.49 -7.72 -13.89
CA GLY A 48 -3.13 -7.55 -12.58
C GLY A 48 -3.16 -8.83 -11.74
N SER A 49 -2.63 -9.95 -12.25
CA SER A 49 -2.49 -11.18 -11.47
C SER A 49 -1.31 -11.11 -10.50
N GLY A 50 -1.24 -12.09 -9.61
CA GLY A 50 -0.24 -12.13 -8.55
C GLY A 50 -0.57 -11.12 -7.46
N ARG A 51 0.48 -10.57 -6.83
CA ARG A 51 0.34 -9.61 -5.74
C ARG A 51 0.41 -8.16 -6.22
N SER A 52 -0.30 -7.28 -5.53
CA SER A 52 -0.27 -5.84 -5.77
C SER A 52 -0.33 -5.04 -4.47
N ILE A 53 0.34 -3.90 -4.50
CA ILE A 53 0.20 -2.84 -3.50
C ILE A 53 -0.42 -1.64 -4.19
N THR A 54 -1.56 -1.18 -3.68
CA THR A 54 -2.21 0.05 -4.12
C THR A 54 -2.14 1.07 -3.01
N MET A 55 -1.75 2.30 -3.35
CA MET A 55 -1.87 3.43 -2.44
C MET A 55 -2.76 4.49 -3.05
N GLU A 56 -3.71 4.97 -2.27
CA GLU A 56 -4.85 5.73 -2.77
C GLU A 56 -5.15 6.94 -1.90
N ILE A 57 -5.51 8.07 -2.50
CA ILE A 57 -6.03 9.25 -1.81
C ILE A 57 -7.41 9.59 -2.34
N ASN A 58 -8.31 9.94 -1.42
CA ASN A 58 -9.57 10.58 -1.75
C ASN A 58 -9.33 12.07 -1.99
N LEU A 59 -9.73 12.57 -3.16
CA LEU A 59 -9.60 13.94 -3.64
C LEU A 59 -10.83 14.79 -3.29
N ASP A 60 -11.93 14.17 -2.83
CA ASP A 60 -13.11 14.87 -2.35
C ASP A 60 -12.86 15.52 -0.98
N ASP A 61 -13.77 16.41 -0.60
CA ASP A 61 -13.73 17.07 0.71
C ASP A 61 -13.84 16.04 1.83
N THR A 62 -12.84 16.04 2.72
CA THR A 62 -12.83 15.15 3.86
C THR A 62 -13.94 15.49 4.85
N THR A 63 -14.76 14.51 5.19
CA THR A 63 -15.83 14.62 6.18
C THR A 63 -15.27 14.71 7.61
N GLU A 64 -16.06 15.26 8.53
CA GLU A 64 -15.67 15.30 9.95
C GLU A 64 -15.45 13.90 10.54
N GLU A 65 -16.15 12.88 10.05
CA GLU A 65 -15.99 11.50 10.49
C GLU A 65 -14.63 10.94 10.06
N GLU A 66 -14.24 11.15 8.80
CA GLU A 66 -12.93 10.77 8.30
C GLU A 66 -11.81 11.50 9.05
N LEU A 67 -11.98 12.80 9.33
CA LEU A 67 -11.03 13.56 10.14
C LEU A 67 -10.90 13.02 11.57
N ARG A 68 -12.00 12.58 12.20
CA ARG A 68 -11.99 11.95 13.53
C ARG A 68 -11.30 10.60 13.52
N ASN A 69 -11.48 9.83 12.44
CA ASN A 69 -10.90 8.50 12.27
C ASN A 69 -9.50 8.52 11.63
N ARG A 70 -8.92 9.72 11.39
CA ARG A 70 -7.63 9.91 10.71
C ARG A 70 -7.56 9.26 9.33
N MET A 71 -8.69 9.21 8.63
CA MET A 71 -8.80 8.75 7.24
C MET A 71 -8.50 9.88 6.23
N ASP A 72 -8.11 11.04 6.73
CA ASP A 72 -7.75 12.23 5.96
C ASP A 72 -6.32 12.17 5.41
N THR A 73 -5.98 11.00 4.85
CA THR A 73 -4.67 10.61 4.35
C THR A 73 -4.83 9.51 3.30
N TYR A 74 -3.71 8.99 2.82
CA TYR A 74 -3.74 7.88 1.89
C TYR A 74 -4.13 6.55 2.55
N SER A 75 -4.74 5.63 1.80
CA SER A 75 -4.90 4.23 2.18
C SER A 75 -3.84 3.37 1.48
N ILE A 76 -3.50 2.24 2.10
CA ILE A 76 -2.66 1.18 1.56
C ILE A 76 -3.54 -0.04 1.42
N TRP A 77 -3.51 -0.70 0.26
CA TRP A 77 -4.20 -1.95 -0.01
C TRP A 77 -3.19 -2.99 -0.48
N LEU A 78 -3.30 -4.20 0.06
CA LEU A 78 -2.51 -5.36 -0.32
C LEU A 78 -3.42 -6.46 -0.84
N GLU A 79 -3.17 -6.93 -2.05
CA GLU A 79 -3.97 -7.99 -2.67
C GLU A 79 -3.06 -9.06 -3.29
N PRO A 80 -3.36 -10.36 -3.15
CA PRO A 80 -4.15 -10.99 -2.07
C PRO A 80 -3.47 -10.83 -0.68
N PRO A 81 -4.15 -11.02 0.47
CA PRO A 81 -5.52 -11.52 0.65
C PRO A 81 -6.59 -10.43 0.73
N PHE A 82 -6.29 -9.19 0.33
CA PHE A 82 -7.09 -8.00 0.63
C PHE A 82 -6.96 -7.59 2.10
N ALA A 83 -5.92 -6.80 2.37
CA ALA A 83 -5.73 -6.11 3.64
C ALA A 83 -5.56 -4.61 3.36
N SER A 84 -6.08 -3.76 4.25
CA SER A 84 -5.93 -2.32 4.09
C SER A 84 -5.70 -1.57 5.39
N HIS A 85 -5.09 -0.40 5.26
CA HIS A 85 -4.81 0.49 6.38
C HIS A 85 -4.70 1.95 5.89
N TYR A 86 -5.16 2.91 6.68
CA TYR A 86 -4.99 4.34 6.41
C TYR A 86 -3.67 4.86 7.00
N GLY A 87 -2.84 5.47 6.16
CA GLY A 87 -1.56 6.03 6.56
C GLY A 87 -0.57 4.98 7.10
N GLY A 88 0.37 5.43 7.92
CA GLY A 88 1.27 4.57 8.69
C GLY A 88 2.59 4.21 8.01
N ILE A 89 2.97 4.88 6.90
CA ILE A 89 4.32 4.80 6.34
C ILE A 89 5.16 5.90 6.97
N THR A 90 6.20 5.50 7.70
CA THR A 90 7.13 6.39 8.41
C THR A 90 8.33 6.77 7.55
N GLU A 91 8.73 5.88 6.63
CA GLU A 91 9.81 6.08 5.66
C GLU A 91 9.44 5.41 4.33
N CYS A 92 9.71 6.09 3.22
CA CYS A 92 9.58 5.53 1.87
C CYS A 92 10.84 5.86 1.06
N VAL A 93 11.55 4.82 0.62
CA VAL A 93 12.83 4.94 -0.07
C VAL A 93 12.84 4.06 -1.31
N ILE A 94 13.24 4.63 -2.44
CA ILE A 94 13.60 3.89 -3.65
C ILE A 94 15.12 4.00 -3.86
N ALA A 95 15.83 2.91 -3.63
CA ALA A 95 17.28 2.81 -3.83
C ALA A 95 17.61 1.47 -4.50
N ASP A 96 18.55 1.46 -5.44
CA ASP A 96 19.06 0.24 -6.11
C ASP A 96 17.95 -0.73 -6.57
N ARG A 97 16.93 -0.19 -7.26
CA ARG A 97 15.76 -0.97 -7.73
C ARG A 97 15.02 -1.71 -6.60
N THR A 98 15.01 -1.13 -5.40
CA THR A 98 14.26 -1.64 -4.27
C THR A 98 13.38 -0.53 -3.70
N LEU A 99 12.09 -0.81 -3.57
CA LEU A 99 11.17 0.01 -2.78
C LEU A 99 11.22 -0.49 -1.34
N GLN A 100 11.47 0.40 -0.39
CA GLN A 100 11.44 0.11 1.04
C GLN A 100 10.41 1.00 1.71
N LEU A 101 9.48 0.37 2.40
CA LEU A 101 8.46 1.02 3.21
C LEU A 101 8.68 0.63 4.67
N ARG A 102 8.87 1.62 5.54
CA ARG A 102 8.85 1.39 6.98
C ARG A 102 7.49 1.74 7.53
N LEU A 103 6.85 0.80 8.19
CA LEU A 103 5.50 0.94 8.71
C LEU A 103 5.51 1.22 10.21
N THR A 104 4.52 1.98 10.68
CA THR A 104 4.13 1.98 12.11
C THR A 104 3.69 0.57 12.54
N SER A 105 3.74 0.26 13.84
CA SER A 105 3.26 -1.05 14.35
C SER A 105 1.83 -1.32 13.91
N ASP A 106 0.91 -0.36 14.13
CA ASP A 106 -0.51 -0.51 13.82
C ASP A 106 -0.76 -0.85 12.33
N ALA A 107 -0.05 -0.18 11.43
CA ALA A 107 -0.12 -0.45 9.99
C ALA A 107 0.46 -1.83 9.64
N ALA A 108 1.62 -2.19 10.21
CA ALA A 108 2.22 -3.51 9.98
C ALA A 108 1.31 -4.64 10.48
N ASP A 109 0.72 -4.47 11.66
CA ASP A 109 -0.20 -5.44 12.28
C ASP A 109 -1.49 -5.57 11.48
N SER A 110 -2.11 -4.45 11.07
CA SER A 110 -3.34 -4.44 10.25
C SER A 110 -3.14 -5.07 8.88
N LEU A 111 -2.00 -4.79 8.25
CA LEU A 111 -1.60 -5.39 6.97
C LEU A 111 -1.03 -6.81 7.12
N ARG A 112 -0.86 -7.28 8.37
CA ARG A 112 -0.27 -8.57 8.75
C ARG A 112 1.13 -8.80 8.17
N VAL A 113 1.93 -7.75 8.00
CA VAL A 113 3.31 -7.79 7.45
C VAL A 113 4.34 -7.33 8.47
N GLY A 114 5.63 -7.46 8.13
CA GLY A 114 6.70 -6.92 8.96
C GLY A 114 6.78 -5.38 8.95
N PRO A 115 7.44 -4.76 9.95
CA PRO A 115 7.58 -3.29 10.04
C PRO A 115 8.48 -2.69 8.95
N LEU A 116 9.28 -3.51 8.28
CA LEU A 116 10.03 -3.16 7.08
C LEU A 116 9.49 -4.03 5.94
N PHE A 117 8.92 -3.38 4.95
CA PHE A 117 8.31 -4.03 3.80
C PHE A 117 9.06 -3.64 2.54
N GLN A 118 9.59 -4.64 1.83
CA GLN A 118 10.56 -4.42 0.74
C GLN A 118 10.12 -5.13 -0.52
N PHE A 119 10.35 -4.47 -1.64
CA PHE A 119 10.05 -4.99 -2.98
C PHE A 119 11.21 -4.75 -3.92
N HIS A 120 11.55 -5.76 -4.72
CA HIS A 120 12.37 -5.54 -5.90
C HIS A 120 11.54 -4.89 -7.01
N LEU A 121 12.12 -3.93 -7.71
CA LEU A 121 11.47 -3.17 -8.78
C LEU A 121 12.04 -3.58 -10.14
N ALA A 122 11.39 -4.53 -10.79
CA ALA A 122 11.68 -4.93 -12.16
C ALA A 122 10.95 -4.02 -13.16
N LEU A 123 11.13 -2.71 -13.00
CA LEU A 123 10.46 -1.67 -13.78
C LEU A 123 11.42 -1.06 -14.81
N ASP A 124 10.92 -0.66 -15.97
CA ASP A 124 11.68 0.25 -16.84
C ASP A 124 11.78 1.66 -16.22
N ASN A 125 12.45 2.58 -16.91
CA ASN A 125 12.67 3.93 -16.37
C ASN A 125 11.39 4.77 -16.32
N ASP A 126 10.45 4.55 -17.24
CA ASP A 126 9.21 5.32 -17.31
C ASP A 126 8.24 4.88 -16.21
N GLN A 127 8.12 3.56 -16.01
CA GLN A 127 7.37 2.95 -14.91
C GLN A 127 7.94 3.31 -13.54
N LEU A 128 9.27 3.36 -13.41
CA LEU A 128 9.91 3.81 -12.18
C LEU A 128 9.66 5.30 -11.92
N ALA A 129 9.71 6.15 -12.96
CA ALA A 129 9.39 7.57 -12.85
C ALA A 129 7.91 7.78 -12.48
N LEU A 130 7.01 6.97 -13.03
CA LEU A 130 5.58 6.95 -12.69
C LEU A 130 5.38 6.61 -11.20
N LEU A 131 6.00 5.54 -10.72
CA LEU A 131 5.93 5.14 -9.32
C LEU A 131 6.41 6.24 -8.38
N ARG A 132 7.56 6.85 -8.67
CA ARG A 132 8.11 7.96 -7.87
C ARG A 132 7.16 9.15 -7.81
N ARG A 133 6.57 9.53 -8.94
CA ARG A 133 5.60 10.63 -8.99
C ARG A 133 4.36 10.29 -8.17
N GLY A 134 3.83 9.08 -8.34
CA GLY A 134 2.62 8.64 -7.64
C GLY A 134 2.81 8.53 -6.14
N LEU A 135 3.90 7.89 -5.69
CA LEU A 135 4.25 7.81 -4.28
C LEU A 135 4.45 9.20 -3.67
N ARG A 136 5.14 10.13 -4.37
CA ARG A 136 5.29 11.51 -3.88
C ARG A 136 3.93 12.15 -3.63
N ARG A 137 3.02 12.03 -4.60
CA ARG A 137 1.70 12.63 -4.54
C ARG A 137 0.85 12.05 -3.40
N VAL A 138 0.81 10.72 -3.29
CA VAL A 138 0.01 10.00 -2.30
C VAL A 138 0.55 10.22 -0.88
N LEU A 139 1.86 10.06 -0.68
CA LEU A 139 2.48 10.14 0.64
C LEU A 139 2.62 11.55 1.20
N SER A 140 2.39 12.58 0.36
CA SER A 140 2.35 13.98 0.77
C SER A 140 0.93 14.54 0.79
N PHE A 141 -0.08 13.68 0.74
CA PHE A 141 -1.49 14.08 0.83
C PHE A 141 -1.94 14.18 2.29
N GLY A 142 -2.97 14.99 2.55
CA GLY A 142 -3.51 15.17 3.89
C GLY A 142 -2.59 15.99 4.80
N ARG A 143 -2.67 15.74 6.11
CA ARG A 143 -1.96 16.53 7.13
C ARG A 143 -0.46 16.20 7.17
N GLY A 144 0.35 17.24 7.31
CA GLY A 144 1.81 17.13 7.37
C GLY A 144 2.35 16.30 8.55
N ASP A 145 1.59 16.13 9.64
CA ASP A 145 1.97 15.26 10.76
C ASP A 145 1.84 13.77 10.44
N GLN A 146 1.19 13.43 9.32
CA GLN A 146 1.04 12.06 8.83
C GLN A 146 1.97 11.72 7.66
N TRP A 147 2.75 12.70 7.19
CA TRP A 147 3.71 12.47 6.12
C TRP A 147 4.87 11.62 6.61
N PRO A 148 5.48 10.79 5.74
CA PRO A 148 6.69 10.08 6.09
C PRO A 148 7.79 11.08 6.51
N SER A 149 8.46 10.76 7.61
CA SER A 149 9.62 11.54 8.09
C SER A 149 10.79 11.50 7.09
N ARG A 150 10.82 10.48 6.23
CA ARG A 150 11.82 10.31 5.17
C ARG A 150 11.13 9.88 3.87
N LEU A 151 11.36 10.67 2.81
CA LEU A 151 10.85 10.40 1.46
C LEU A 151 11.98 10.60 0.44
N GLU A 152 12.58 9.50 0.01
CA GLU A 152 13.70 9.49 -0.96
C GLU A 152 13.29 8.67 -2.18
N LEU A 153 12.79 9.35 -3.22
CA LEU A 153 12.19 8.73 -4.41
C LEU A 153 13.06 8.92 -5.63
#